data_AF-A0A1M6J1D4-F1
#
_entry.id   AF-A0A1M6J1D4-F1
#
_cell.length_a   1.000
_cell.length_b   1.000
_cell.length_c   1.000
_cell.angle_alpha   90.00
_cell.angle_beta   90.00
_cell.angle_gamma   90.00
#
_symmetry.space_group_name_H-M   'P 1'
#
loop_
_entity.id
_entity.type
_entity.pdbx_description
1 polymer ?
#
loop_
_entity_poly.entity_id
_entity_poly.type
_entity_poly.pdbx_seq_one_letter_code
_entity_poly.pdbx_strand_id
1 'polypeptide(L)'
;MTDTLIAIISIFIGILGALLLSVFKKKYSMGFTGNTIAGIFGSIFFIKIFGRLGFDPISIMKTGEVNYALFAINMAVSLVGGAIGLLVTKLIVTKMNQKK
;
A
#
# COMPACT_ATOMS: atom_id res chain seq x y z
N MET A 1 17.02 1.11 12.59
CA MET A 1 16.18 -0.09 12.82
C MET A 1 14.71 0.27 13.03
N THR A 2 14.38 1.42 13.64
CA THR A 2 12.96 1.86 13.75
C THR A 2 12.34 2.20 12.38
N ASP A 3 13.15 2.69 11.45
CA ASP A 3 12.82 2.93 10.05
C ASP A 3 12.36 1.65 9.32
N THR A 4 13.04 0.52 9.54
CA THR A 4 12.63 -0.77 8.96
C THR A 4 11.33 -1.29 9.58
N LEU A 5 11.13 -1.08 10.89
CA LEU A 5 9.86 -1.40 11.56
C LEU A 5 8.71 -0.58 10.98
N ILE A 6 8.90 0.73 10.80
CA ILE A 6 7.91 1.60 10.16
C ILE A 6 7.58 1.06 8.77
N ALA A 7 8.58 0.71 7.95
CA ALA A 7 8.35 0.15 6.62
C ALA A 7 7.50 -1.14 6.65
N ILE A 8 7.76 -2.05 7.59
CA ILE A 8 6.97 -3.29 7.74
C ILE A 8 5.54 -2.98 8.14
N ILE A 9 5.32 -2.05 9.08
CA ILE A 9 3.97 -1.62 9.49
C ILE A 9 3.24 -1.00 8.30
N SER A 10 3.89 -0.14 7.53
CA SER A 10 3.33 0.46 6.32
C SER A 10 2.87 -0.60 5.30
N ILE A 11 3.69 -1.63 5.06
CA ILE A 11 3.34 -2.75 4.17
C ILE A 11 2.14 -3.52 4.73
N PHE A 12 2.13 -3.81 6.03
CA PHE A 12 1.02 -4.51 6.67
C PHE A 12 -0.31 -3.74 6.50
N ILE A 13 -0.26 -2.42 6.65
CA ILE A 13 -1.42 -1.53 6.44
C ILE A 13 -1.85 -1.49 4.97
N GLY A 14 -0.89 -1.58 4.04
CA GLY A 14 -1.16 -1.77 2.62
C GLY A 14 -1.94 -3.06 2.33
N ILE A 15 -1.52 -4.17 2.93
CA ILE A 15 -2.23 -5.45 2.85
C ILE A 15 -3.66 -5.30 3.37
N LEU A 16 -3.83 -4.66 4.53
CA LEU A 16 -5.17 -4.39 5.09
C LEU A 16 -6.03 -3.55 4.14
N GLY A 17 -5.47 -2.52 3.51
CA GLY A 17 -6.17 -1.70 2.52
C GLY A 17 -6.69 -2.52 1.33
N ALA A 18 -5.86 -3.41 0.78
CA ALA A 18 -6.27 -4.30 -0.30
C ALA A 18 -7.34 -5.31 0.15
N LEU A 19 -7.16 -5.94 1.32
CA LEU A 19 -8.13 -6.89 1.86
C LEU A 19 -9.48 -6.23 2.15
N LEU A 20 -9.49 -5.04 2.78
CA LEU A 20 -10.70 -4.26 3.03
C LEU A 20 -11.44 -3.96 1.73
N LEU A 21 -10.74 -3.46 0.71
CA LEU A 21 -11.36 -3.21 -0.60
C LEU A 21 -11.96 -4.49 -1.19
N SER A 22 -11.29 -5.63 -1.06
CA SER A 22 -11.79 -6.91 -1.56
C SER A 22 -13.08 -7.38 -0.84
N VAL A 23 -13.22 -7.04 0.45
CA VAL A 23 -14.43 -7.34 1.25
C VAL A 23 -15.59 -6.44 0.82
N PHE A 24 -15.37 -5.12 0.71
CA PHE A 24 -16.41 -4.17 0.30
C PHE A 24 -16.80 -4.30 -1.18
N LYS A 25 -15.85 -4.65 -2.05
CA LYS A 25 -16.03 -4.75 -3.50
C LYS A 25 -15.49 -6.08 -4.02
N LYS A 26 -16.23 -7.16 -3.77
CA LYS A 26 -15.89 -8.53 -4.20
C LYS A 26 -15.52 -8.66 -5.68
N LYS A 27 -16.06 -7.81 -6.56
CA LYS A 27 -15.71 -7.72 -8.00
C LYS A 27 -14.19 -7.55 -8.22
N TYR A 28 -13.50 -6.82 -7.33
CA TYR A 28 -12.07 -6.55 -7.45
C TYR A 28 -11.18 -7.60 -6.76
N SER A 29 -11.76 -8.57 -6.08
CA SER A 29 -11.00 -9.63 -5.42
C SER A 29 -10.25 -10.50 -6.46
N MET A 30 -9.00 -10.85 -6.11
CA MET A 30 -8.13 -11.77 -6.85
C MET A 30 -7.72 -12.97 -5.99
N GLY A 31 -8.51 -13.28 -4.95
CA GLY A 31 -8.17 -14.28 -3.94
C GLY A 31 -7.20 -13.75 -2.88
N PHE A 32 -7.01 -14.49 -1.78
CA PHE A 32 -6.20 -14.03 -0.65
C PHE A 32 -4.76 -13.69 -1.07
N THR A 33 -4.09 -14.60 -1.76
CA THR A 33 -2.71 -14.40 -2.23
C THR A 33 -2.60 -13.21 -3.19
N GLY A 34 -3.50 -13.10 -4.16
CA GLY A 34 -3.51 -11.99 -5.12
C GLY A 34 -3.75 -10.64 -4.45
N ASN A 35 -4.67 -10.59 -3.48
CA ASN A 35 -4.95 -9.37 -2.72
C ASN A 35 -3.76 -8.94 -1.85
N THR A 36 -3.10 -9.89 -1.20
CA THR A 36 -1.91 -9.62 -0.39
C THR A 36 -0.75 -9.10 -1.24
N ILE A 37 -0.45 -9.74 -2.38
CA ILE A 37 0.61 -9.30 -3.29
C ILE A 37 0.30 -7.89 -3.82
N ALA A 38 -0.95 -7.65 -4.27
CA ALA A 38 -1.36 -6.33 -4.75
C ALA A 38 -1.30 -5.27 -3.65
N GLY A 39 -1.61 -5.63 -2.39
CA GLY A 39 -1.49 -4.76 -1.23
C GLY A 39 -0.06 -4.37 -0.93
N ILE A 40 0.87 -5.35 -0.87
CA ILE A 40 2.30 -5.13 -0.63
C ILE A 40 2.89 -4.21 -1.69
N PHE A 41 2.74 -4.57 -2.97
CA PHE A 41 3.34 -3.78 -4.05
C PHE A 41 2.64 -2.45 -4.24
N GLY A 42 1.31 -2.39 -4.07
CA GLY A 42 0.53 -1.16 -4.12
C GLY A 42 0.99 -0.14 -3.09
N SER A 43 1.15 -0.55 -1.82
CA SER A 43 1.63 0.35 -0.77
C SER A 43 3.08 0.79 -1.00
N ILE A 44 3.99 -0.13 -1.34
CA ILE A 44 5.40 0.21 -1.60
C ILE A 44 5.50 1.20 -2.76
N PHE A 45 4.76 0.98 -3.85
CA PHE A 45 4.75 1.87 -5.01
C PHE A 45 4.29 3.28 -4.65
N PHE A 46 3.21 3.40 -3.89
CA PHE A 46 2.69 4.69 -3.46
C PHE A 46 3.65 5.41 -2.49
N ILE A 47 4.18 4.70 -1.49
CA ILE A 47 5.19 5.27 -0.59
C ILE A 47 6.41 5.75 -1.39
N LYS A 48 6.83 5.02 -2.43
CA LYS A 48 8.00 5.43 -3.23
C LYS A 48 7.73 6.65 -4.10
N ILE A 49 6.55 6.73 -4.74
CA ILE A 49 6.16 7.88 -5.56
C ILE A 49 6.04 9.14 -4.71
N PHE A 50 5.30 9.03 -3.62
CA PHE A 50 4.97 10.18 -2.79
C PHE A 50 5.97 10.41 -1.66
N GLY A 51 6.93 9.51 -1.45
CA GLY A 51 7.94 9.62 -0.40
C GLY A 51 8.83 10.87 -0.53
N ARG A 52 8.92 11.46 -1.73
CA ARG A 52 9.56 12.77 -1.94
C ARG A 52 8.89 13.92 -1.18
N LEU A 53 7.65 13.73 -0.72
CA LEU A 53 6.94 14.66 0.16
C LEU A 53 7.39 14.54 1.63
N GLY A 54 8.34 13.65 1.94
CA GLY A 54 9.00 13.57 3.25
C GLY A 54 8.35 12.63 4.26
N PHE A 55 7.44 11.75 3.85
CA PHE A 55 6.82 10.76 4.75
C PHE A 55 7.35 9.34 4.55
N ASP A 56 8.44 9.15 3.81
CA ASP A 56 9.10 7.84 3.78
C ASP A 56 9.67 7.48 5.16
N PRO A 57 9.88 6.18 5.46
CA PRO A 57 10.36 5.75 6.78
C PRO A 57 11.66 6.40 7.25
N ILE A 58 12.57 6.75 6.32
CA ILE A 58 13.83 7.42 6.64
C ILE A 58 13.55 8.87 7.04
N SER A 59 12.70 9.57 6.29
CA SER A 59 12.30 10.93 6.62
C SER A 59 11.51 11.04 7.94
N ILE A 60 10.68 10.05 8.27
CA ILE A 60 9.96 10.00 9.56
C ILE A 60 10.92 9.93 10.75
N MET A 61 12.06 9.25 10.58
CA MET A 61 13.06 9.05 11.63
C MET A 61 14.23 10.05 11.57
N LYS A 62 14.15 11.08 10.70
CA LYS A 62 15.27 11.98 10.41
C LYS A 62 15.81 12.71 11.64
N THR A 63 14.96 13.02 12.62
CA THR A 63 15.32 13.72 13.86
C THR A 63 15.77 12.78 14.98
N GLY A 64 15.78 11.46 14.75
CA GLY A 64 16.04 10.44 15.78
C GLY A 64 14.79 10.04 16.57
N GLU A 65 13.73 10.83 16.51
CA GLU A 65 12.41 10.55 17.10
C GLU A 65 11.36 10.32 16.00
N VAL A 66 10.28 9.61 16.34
CA VAL A 66 9.19 9.34 15.39
C VAL A 66 8.36 10.60 15.19
N ASN A 67 8.37 11.15 13.98
CA ASN A 67 7.41 12.18 13.62
C ASN A 67 6.02 11.55 13.38
N TYR A 68 5.17 11.60 14.39
CA TYR A 68 3.83 11.00 14.36
C TYR A 68 2.92 11.54 13.24
N ALA A 69 3.08 12.81 12.85
CA ALA A 69 2.27 13.39 11.77
C ALA A 69 2.66 12.78 10.42
N LEU A 70 3.97 12.69 10.12
CA LEU A 70 4.48 12.05 8.91
C LEU A 70 4.17 10.54 8.90
N PHE A 71 4.23 9.90 10.07
CA PHE A 71 3.84 8.50 10.21
C PHE A 71 2.35 8.28 9.89
N ALA A 72 1.45 9.13 10.41
CA ALA A 72 0.03 9.03 10.10
C ALA A 72 -0.26 9.19 8.59
N ILE A 73 0.43 10.13 7.93
CA ILE A 73 0.34 10.31 6.48
C ILE A 73 0.84 9.05 5.75
N ASN A 74 1.98 8.51 6.15
CA ASN A 74 2.52 7.28 5.57
C ASN A 74 1.52 6.12 5.67
N MET A 75 0.88 5.96 6.83
CA MET A 75 -0.12 4.92 7.06
C MET A 75 -1.35 5.10 6.16
N ALA A 76 -1.87 6.33 6.06
CA ALA A 76 -2.99 6.65 5.19
C ALA A 76 -2.65 6.38 3.70
N VAL A 77 -1.48 6.81 3.25
CA VAL A 77 -0.99 6.58 1.89
C VAL A 77 -0.78 5.10 1.62
N SER A 78 -0.27 4.34 2.59
CA SER A 78 -0.08 2.89 2.46
C SER A 78 -1.41 2.16 2.32
N LEU A 79 -2.40 2.52 3.14
CA LEU A 79 -3.74 1.94 3.10
C LEU A 79 -4.41 2.20 1.75
N VAL A 80 -4.38 3.46 1.30
CA VAL A 80 -4.95 3.86 0.00
C VAL A 80 -4.16 3.23 -1.15
N GLY A 81 -2.83 3.19 -1.06
CA GLY A 81 -1.95 2.60 -2.07
C GLY A 81 -2.18 1.10 -2.24
N GLY A 82 -2.39 0.37 -1.15
CA GLY A 82 -2.75 -1.05 -1.19
C GLY A 82 -4.13 -1.29 -1.84
N ALA A 83 -5.13 -0.48 -1.48
CA ALA A 83 -6.46 -0.55 -2.08
C ALA A 83 -6.43 -0.23 -3.59
N ILE A 84 -5.75 0.87 -3.99
CA ILE A 84 -5.59 1.25 -5.40
C ILE A 84 -4.78 0.18 -6.14
N GLY A 85 -3.73 -0.37 -5.53
CA GLY A 85 -2.93 -1.45 -6.08
C GLY A 85 -3.78 -2.66 -6.48
N LEU A 86 -4.71 -3.07 -5.62
CA LEU A 86 -5.66 -4.13 -5.95
C LEU A 86 -6.56 -3.76 -7.13
N LEU A 87 -7.15 -2.56 -7.10
CA LEU A 87 -8.05 -2.08 -8.14
C LEU A 87 -7.36 -2.07 -9.51
N VAL A 88 -6.19 -1.44 -9.60
CA VAL A 88 -5.42 -1.32 -10.84
C VAL A 88 -5.01 -2.69 -11.35
N THR A 89 -4.50 -3.56 -10.47
CA THR A 89 -4.07 -4.91 -10.87
C THR A 89 -5.25 -5.71 -11.44
N LYS A 90 -6.44 -5.63 -10.81
CA LYS A 90 -7.63 -6.29 -11.35
C LYS A 90 -8.01 -5.76 -12.73
N LEU A 91 -7.95 -4.44 -12.94
CA LEU A 91 -8.28 -3.83 -14.23
C LEU A 91 -7.32 -4.31 -15.33
N ILE A 92 -6.02 -4.37 -15.03
CA ILE A 92 -4.99 -4.85 -15.96
C ILE A 92 -5.25 -6.31 -16.32
N VAL A 93 -5.40 -7.18 -15.32
CA VAL A 93 -5.65 -8.62 -15.54
C VAL A 93 -6.92 -8.84 -16.35
N THR A 94 -7.99 -8.09 -16.07
CA THR A 94 -9.26 -8.21 -16.80
C THR A 94 -9.10 -7.79 -18.26
N LYS A 95 -8.39 -6.68 -18.53
CA LYS A 95 -8.10 -6.23 -19.90
C LYS A 95 -7.19 -7.20 -20.66
N MET A 96 -6.22 -7.81 -20.00
CA MET A 96 -5.33 -8.80 -20.61
C MET A 96 -6.05 -10.12 -20.92
N ASN A 97 -6.98 -10.52 -20.06
CA ASN A 97 -7.76 -11.76 -20.25
C ASN A 97 -8.97 -11.59 -21.17
N GLN A 98 -9.39 -10.36 -21.46
CA GLN A 98 -10.29 -10.09 -22.58
C GLN A 98 -9.52 -10.35 -23.89
N LYS A 99 -9.51 -11.62 -24.30
CA LYS A 99 -9.20 -12.00 -25.68
C LYS A 99 -10.07 -11.13 -26.59
N LYS A 100 -9.45 -10.49 -27.58
CA LYS A 100 -10.16 -10.07 -28.81
C LYS A 100 -10.93 -11.26 -29.38
#